data_AF-A0AAX2LGC9-F1
#
_entry.id   AF-A0AAX2LGC9-F1
#
_cell.length_a   1.000
_cell.length_b   1.000
_cell.length_c   1.000
_cell.angle_alpha   90.00
_cell.angle_beta   90.00
_cell.angle_gamma   90.00
#
_symmetry.space_group_name_H-M   'P 1'
#
loop_
_entity.id
_entity.type
_entity.pdbx_description
1 polymer ?
#
loop_
_entity_poly.entity_id
_entity_poly.type
_entity_poly.pdbx_seq_one_letter_code
_entity_poly.pdbx_strand_id
1 'polypeptide(L)' 'MTQDYISYIRSKVGHDNIILTFAGGILANAEGKVLLQLRADKKTWAIPGGDCVIIMTGA' A
#
# COMPACT_ATOMS: atom_id res chain seq x y z
N MET A 1 -3.64 -9.77 -19.42
CA MET A 1 -3.03 -9.33 -18.16
C MET A 1 -3.78 -10.00 -17.03
N THR A 2 -3.08 -10.64 -16.10
CA THR A 2 -3.71 -11.22 -14.90
C THR A 2 -4.30 -10.10 -14.06
N GLN A 3 -5.58 -10.20 -13.67
CA GLN A 3 -6.26 -9.17 -12.88
C GLN A 3 -5.78 -9.21 -11.43
N ASP A 4 -5.26 -8.09 -10.90
CA ASP A 4 -4.91 -7.96 -9.49
C ASP A 4 -6.14 -7.62 -8.63
N TYR A 5 -6.03 -7.80 -7.31
CA TYR A 5 -7.14 -7.59 -6.36
C TYR A 5 -7.69 -6.15 -6.39
N ILE A 6 -6.83 -5.15 -6.51
CA ILE A 6 -7.23 -3.74 -6.54
C ILE A 6 -8.02 -3.45 -7.82
N SER A 7 -7.52 -3.92 -8.97
CA SER A 7 -8.24 -3.84 -10.24
C SER A 7 -9.57 -4.60 -10.21
N TYR A 8 -9.62 -5.76 -9.55
CA TYR A 8 -10.84 -6.55 -9.36
C TYR A 8 -11.89 -5.81 -8.53
N ILE A 9 -11.55 -5.34 -7.33
CA ILE A 9 -12.54 -4.69 -6.46
C ILE A 9 -13.02 -3.37 -7.06
N ARG A 10 -12.15 -2.62 -7.75
CA ARG A 10 -12.53 -1.40 -8.47
C ARG A 10 -13.52 -1.66 -9.61
N SER A 11 -13.46 -2.82 -10.25
CA SER A 11 -14.47 -3.22 -11.25
C SER A 11 -15.88 -3.41 -10.64
N LYS A 12 -15.99 -3.62 -9.32
CA LYS A 12 -17.26 -3.87 -8.62
C LYS A 12 -17.90 -2.62 -8.04
N VAL A 13 -17.09 -1.68 -7.56
CA VAL A 13 -17.58 -0.50 -6.81
C VAL A 13 -17.22 0.83 -7.47
N GLY A 14 -16.50 0.81 -8.59
CA GLY A 14 -16.06 2.02 -9.29
C GLY A 14 -15.25 2.95 -8.39
N HIS A 15 -15.72 4.20 -8.26
CA HIS A 15 -15.08 5.24 -7.48
C HIS A 15 -15.54 5.31 -6.02
N ASP A 16 -16.44 4.43 -5.58
CA ASP A 16 -16.90 4.41 -4.20
C ASP A 16 -15.75 4.05 -3.23
N ASN A 17 -15.93 4.44 -1.97
CA ASN A 17 -14.95 4.19 -0.92
C ASN A 17 -14.82 2.68 -0.66
N ILE A 18 -13.57 2.24 -0.45
CA ILE A 18 -13.24 0.87 -0.06
C ILE A 18 -12.39 0.89 1.20
N ILE A 19 -12.59 -0.12 2.05
CA ILE A 19 -11.71 -0.37 3.18
C ILE A 19 -10.57 -1.25 2.67
N LEU A 20 -9.34 -0.75 2.75
CA LEU A 20 -8.12 -1.48 2.39
C LEU A 20 -7.24 -1.66 3.60
N THR A 21 -6.68 -2.85 3.73
CA THR A 21 -5.65 -3.14 4.72
C THR A 21 -4.31 -2.63 4.20
N PHE A 22 -3.59 -1.91 5.06
CA PHE A 22 -2.29 -1.34 4.74
C PHE A 22 -1.29 -1.66 5.86
N ALA A 23 -0.03 -1.83 5.50
CA ALA A 23 1.07 -1.91 6.45
C ALA A 23 2.12 -0.85 6.12
N GLY A 24 2.68 -0.25 7.16
CA GLY A 24 3.78 0.70 7.07
C GLY A 24 4.83 0.39 8.14
N GLY A 25 6.08 0.76 7.87
CA GLY A 25 7.19 0.53 8.77
C GLY A 25 8.02 1.78 8.99
N ILE A 26 8.45 2.00 10.24
CA ILE A 26 9.40 3.07 10.58
C ILE A 26 10.78 2.45 10.68
N LEU A 27 11.67 2.85 9.79
CA LEU A 27 13.09 2.50 9.85
C LEU A 27 13.88 3.72 10.32
N ALA A 28 14.58 3.58 11.43
CA ALA A 28 15.47 4.60 11.96
C ALA A 28 16.93 4.14 11.91
N ASN A 29 17.86 5.07 11.65
CA ASN A 29 19.30 4.79 11.77
C ASN A 29 19.81 5.02 13.21
N ALA A 30 21.10 4.76 13.44
CA ALA A 30 21.73 4.93 14.75
C ALA A 30 21.74 6.38 15.28
N GLU A 31 21.57 7.36 14.40
CA GLU A 31 21.45 8.79 14.76
C GLU A 31 19.99 9.22 15.03
N GLY A 32 19.03 8.30 14.95
CA GLY A 32 17.60 8.58 15.14
C GLY A 32 16.90 9.21 13.93
N LYS A 33 17.53 9.25 12.76
CA LYS A 33 16.90 9.74 11.51
C LYS A 33 15.97 8.68 10.93
N VAL A 34 14.77 9.08 10.50
CA VAL A 34 13.74 8.19 9.94
C VAL A 34 13.79 8.16 8.41
N LEU A 35 13.72 6.95 7.83
CA LEU A 35 13.57 6.76 6.39
C LEU A 35 12.15 7.15 5.95
N LEU A 36 12.07 8.06 4.98
CA LEU A 36 10.84 8.45 4.31
C LEU A 36 10.93 8.16 2.81
N GLN A 37 9.80 7.83 2.19
CA GLN A 37 9.66 7.72 0.74
C GLN A 37 9.04 9.00 0.16
N LEU A 38 9.61 9.49 -0.95
CA LEU A 38 9.00 10.57 -1.72
C LEU A 38 8.00 9.95 -2.71
N ARG A 39 6.71 10.24 -2.50
CA ARG A 39 5.66 9.68 -3.35
C ARG A 39 5.72 10.23 -4.77
N ALA A 40 5.55 9.35 -5.75
CA ALA A 40 5.58 9.73 -7.16
C ALA A 40 4.38 10.61 -7.58
N ASP A 41 3.22 10.40 -6.97
CA ASP A 41 1.94 11.02 -7.34
C ASP A 41 1.80 12.46 -6.81
N LYS A 42 1.95 12.64 -5.49
CA LYS A 42 1.70 13.91 -4.79
C LYS A 42 2.97 14.67 -4.45
N LYS A 43 4.15 14.10 -4.75
CA LYS A 43 5.47 14.65 -4.40
C LYS A 43 5.60 15.03 -2.92
N THR A 44 4.99 14.22 -2.05
CA THR A 44 5.03 14.36 -0.59
C THR A 44 5.83 13.24 0.04
N TRP A 45 6.44 13.52 1.19
CA TRP A 45 7.17 12.53 1.99
C TRP A 45 6.19 11.73 2.84
N ALA A 46 6.36 10.41 2.86
CA ALA A 46 5.52 9.49 3.63
C ALA A 46 6.36 8.35 4.23
N ILE A 47 5.79 7.68 5.24
CA ILE A 47 6.34 6.43 5.77
C ILE A 47 6.33 5.37 4.65
N PRO A 48 7.41 4.57 4.49
CA PRO A 48 7.40 3.44 3.57
C PRO A 48 6.35 2.40 3.97
N GLY A 49 5.57 1.94 3.00
CA GLY A 49 4.47 1.02 3.22
C GLY A 49 3.80 0.60 1.91
N GLY A 50 2.83 -0.31 2.03
CA GLY A 50 2.09 -0.89 0.91
C GLY A 50 0.76 -1.50 1.34
N ASP A 51 -0.08 -1.77 0.36
CA ASP A 51 -1.33 -2.50 0.53
C ASP A 51 -1.04 -3.97 0.87
N CYS A 52 -1.81 -4.51 1.81
CA CYS A 52 -1.73 -5.92 2.15
C CYS A 52 -2.76 -6.69 1.32
N VAL A 53 -2.29 -7.52 0.40
CA VAL A 53 -3.13 -8.53 -0.27
C VAL A 53 -3.01 -9.84 0.51
N ILE A 54 -4.13 -10.32 1.06
CA ILE A 54 -4.20 -11.67 1.63
C ILE A 54 -4.35 -12.65 0.47
N ILE A 55 -3.30 -13.43 0.22
CA ILE A 55 -3.35 -14.54 -0.74
C ILE A 55 -3.76 -15.79 0.04
N MET A 56 -5.03 -16.20 -0.08
CA MET A 56 -5.43 -17.53 0.38
C MET A 56 -4.92 -18.56 -0.62
N THR A 57 -3.73 -19.10 -0.39
CA THR A 57 -3.29 -20.32 -1.08
C THR A 57 -4.05 -21.48 -0.46
N GLY A 58 -4.98 -22.08 -1.23
CA GLY A 58 -5.67 -23.30 -0.79
C GLY A 58 -4.67 -24.40 -0.46
N ALA A 59 -4.93 -25.14 0.61
CA ALA A 59 -4.28 -26.42 0.91
C ALA A 59 -4.75 -27.49 -0.09
#